data_AF-A0A946TYS2-F1
#
_entry.id   AF-A0A946TYS2-F1
#
_cell.length_a   1.000
_cell.length_b   1.000
_cell.length_c   1.000
_cell.angle_alpha   90.00
_cell.angle_beta   90.00
_cell.angle_gamma   90.00
#
_symmetry.space_group_name_H-M   'P 1'
#
loop_
_entity.id
_entity.type
_entity.pdbx_description
1 polymer ?
#
loop_
_entity_poly.entity_id
_entity_poly.type
_entity_poly.pdbx_seq_one_letter_code
_entity_poly.pdbx_strand_id
1 'polypeptide(L)'
;MQVTEDQKKTIGEWVQSGADLGKIQQSLKEEFGLNLTYLDTRFLLGDLGLEVIQEEEEKVIDPEESISEEKDSSEISDEKEPEAKSEEESLPKDPEEEEVDGNENQTANVNLTVDSLTQPQCVISGKVTFSDGKGSAWYIDQLGRLGLNPDEEGYNPTQDDLAVFQSKLRDVLSKQGL
;
A
#
# COMPACT_ATOMS: atom_id res chain seq x y z
N MET A 1 6.01 3.54 -21.26
CA MET A 1 4.84 4.10 -21.97
C MET A 1 5.16 5.53 -22.38
N GLN A 2 4.57 6.03 -23.46
CA GLN A 2 4.77 7.41 -23.91
C GLN A 2 3.47 8.17 -23.74
N VAL A 3 3.56 9.26 -22.99
CA VAL A 3 2.48 10.21 -22.73
C VAL A 3 2.43 11.17 -23.92
N THR A 4 1.23 11.47 -24.43
CA THR A 4 1.06 12.31 -25.63
C THR A 4 1.44 13.76 -25.34
N GLU A 5 1.76 14.56 -26.37
CA GLU A 5 2.16 15.95 -26.18
C GLU A 5 1.11 16.79 -25.45
N ASP A 6 -0.18 16.52 -25.70
CA ASP A 6 -1.30 17.17 -25.00
C ASP A 6 -1.29 16.84 -23.49
N GLN A 7 -1.09 15.57 -23.13
CA GLN A 7 -1.01 15.12 -21.73
C GLN A 7 0.19 15.74 -21.00
N LYS A 8 1.34 15.84 -21.65
CA LYS A 8 2.54 16.47 -21.09
C LYS A 8 2.31 17.94 -20.75
N LYS A 9 1.58 18.66 -21.62
CA LYS A 9 1.24 20.07 -21.39
C LYS A 9 0.34 20.23 -20.16
N THR A 10 -0.69 19.39 -20.04
CA THR A 10 -1.63 19.44 -18.91
C THR A 10 -0.96 19.08 -17.58
N ILE A 11 -0.08 18.06 -17.57
CA ILE A 11 0.73 17.74 -16.38
C ILE A 11 1.62 18.92 -15.98
N GLY A 12 2.22 19.60 -16.95
CA GLY A 12 3.00 20.82 -16.71
C GLY A 12 2.18 21.94 -16.07
N GLU A 13 0.95 22.16 -16.54
CA GLU A 13 0.03 23.14 -15.94
C GLU A 13 -0.36 22.77 -14.50
N TRP A 14 -0.57 21.48 -14.20
CA TRP A 14 -0.86 21.02 -12.85
C TRP A 14 0.33 21.18 -11.89
N VAL A 15 1.55 20.86 -12.33
CA VAL A 15 2.77 21.10 -11.54
C VAL A 15 2.99 22.60 -11.30
N GLN A 16 2.77 23.44 -12.32
CA GLN A 16 2.84 24.90 -12.18
C GLN A 16 1.78 25.47 -11.25
N SER A 17 0.63 24.80 -11.14
CA SER A 17 -0.44 25.14 -10.20
C SER A 17 -0.17 24.61 -8.78
N GLY A 18 0.99 24.00 -8.54
CA GLY A 18 1.37 23.45 -7.22
C GLY A 18 0.67 22.14 -6.88
N ALA A 19 0.13 21.41 -7.86
CA ALA A 19 -0.54 20.15 -7.59
C ALA A 19 0.46 19.08 -7.14
N ASP A 20 0.16 18.44 -6.01
CA ASP A 20 0.90 17.30 -5.52
C ASP A 20 0.83 16.10 -6.47
N LEU A 21 1.84 15.23 -6.35
CA LEU A 21 1.96 14.04 -7.19
C LEU A 21 0.72 13.13 -7.13
N GLY A 22 0.07 13.05 -5.97
CA GLY A 22 -1.18 12.29 -5.79
C GLY A 22 -2.33 12.89 -6.61
N LYS A 23 -2.49 14.23 -6.59
CA LYS A 23 -3.47 14.95 -7.40
C LYS A 23 -3.21 14.79 -8.89
N ILE A 24 -1.94 14.84 -9.31
CA ILE A 24 -1.57 14.61 -10.71
C ILE A 24 -1.86 13.17 -11.14
N GLN A 25 -1.51 12.18 -10.32
CA GLN A 25 -1.82 10.77 -10.57
C GLN A 25 -3.32 10.55 -10.73
N GLN A 26 -4.11 11.26 -9.93
CA GLN A 26 -5.54 11.24 -9.99
C GLN A 26 -6.12 11.79 -11.30
N SER A 27 -5.72 13.00 -11.66
CA SER A 27 -6.21 13.65 -12.87
C SER A 27 -5.75 12.91 -14.13
N LEU A 28 -4.62 12.19 -14.07
CA LEU A 28 -4.22 11.26 -15.12
C LEU A 28 -5.15 10.05 -15.26
N LYS A 29 -5.72 9.58 -14.15
CA LYS A 29 -6.71 8.50 -14.15
C LYS A 29 -8.09 8.98 -14.64
N GLU A 30 -8.52 10.18 -14.24
CA GLU A 30 -9.80 10.81 -14.65
C GLU A 30 -9.83 11.28 -16.10
N GLU A 31 -8.92 12.21 -16.46
CA GLU A 31 -8.96 12.91 -17.74
C GLU A 31 -8.48 12.01 -18.89
N PHE A 32 -7.59 11.06 -18.56
CA PHE A 32 -6.91 10.25 -19.57
C PHE A 32 -7.09 8.73 -19.38
N GLY A 33 -7.77 8.27 -18.34
CA GLY A 33 -8.00 6.84 -18.08
C GLY A 33 -6.71 6.07 -17.75
N LEU A 34 -5.62 6.76 -17.40
CA LEU A 34 -4.31 6.16 -17.18
C LEU A 34 -4.14 5.74 -15.72
N ASN A 35 -4.18 4.43 -15.47
CA ASN A 35 -3.87 3.87 -14.16
C ASN A 35 -2.36 3.79 -13.97
N LEU A 36 -1.74 4.92 -13.63
CA LEU A 36 -0.32 5.00 -13.29
C LEU A 36 -0.13 4.77 -11.79
N THR A 37 0.93 4.07 -11.42
CA THR A 37 1.35 3.97 -10.02
C THR A 37 2.04 5.27 -9.60
N TYR A 38 2.12 5.52 -8.29
CA TYR A 38 2.81 6.70 -7.75
C TYR A 38 4.26 6.83 -8.25
N LEU A 39 4.97 5.69 -8.38
CA LEU A 39 6.32 5.64 -8.91
C LEU A 39 6.38 5.99 -10.40
N ASP A 40 5.40 5.54 -11.19
CA ASP A 40 5.33 5.86 -12.62
C ASP A 40 5.02 7.35 -12.85
N THR A 41 4.15 7.95 -12.05
CA THR A 41 3.86 9.39 -12.10
C THR A 41 5.08 10.21 -11.70
N ARG A 42 5.83 9.77 -10.67
CA ARG A 42 7.09 10.43 -10.26
C ARG A 42 8.14 10.35 -11.36
N PHE A 43 8.28 9.19 -11.99
CA PHE A 43 9.21 8.99 -13.10
C PHE A 43 8.81 9.83 -14.32
N LEU A 44 7.51 9.94 -14.60
CA LEU A 44 6.98 10.76 -15.68
C LEU A 44 7.29 12.26 -15.47
N LEU A 45 7.11 12.76 -14.24
CA LEU A 45 7.49 14.12 -13.87
C LEU A 45 9.00 14.35 -14.01
N GLY A 46 9.80 13.38 -13.57
CA GLY A 46 11.25 13.40 -13.75
C GLY A 46 11.69 13.40 -15.21
N ASP A 47 11.03 12.63 -16.08
CA ASP A 47 11.28 12.60 -17.54
C ASP A 47 10.89 13.93 -18.21
N LEU A 48 9.85 14.59 -17.69
CA LEU A 48 9.41 15.93 -18.09
C LEU A 48 10.29 17.05 -17.52
N GLY A 49 11.22 16.74 -16.61
CA GLY A 49 12.04 17.73 -15.90
C GLY A 49 11.22 18.64 -14.97
N LEU A 50 10.06 18.17 -14.53
CA LEU A 50 9.15 18.88 -13.66
C LEU A 50 9.34 18.39 -12.22
N GLU A 51 9.87 19.24 -11.35
CA GLU A 51 10.00 18.96 -9.93
C GLU A 51 8.79 19.53 -9.18
N VAL A 52 7.97 18.66 -8.60
CA VAL A 52 6.96 19.08 -7.62
C VAL A 52 7.74 19.50 -6.39
N ILE A 53 7.73 20.80 -6.12
CA ILE A 53 8.24 21.37 -4.89
C ILE A 53 7.29 20.89 -3.79
N GLN A 54 7.61 19.76 -3.16
CA GLN A 54 7.07 19.43 -1.87
C GLN A 54 7.62 20.48 -0.91
N GLU A 55 6.77 21.34 -0.37
CA GLU A 55 7.13 22.24 0.72
C GLU A 55 7.61 21.40 1.92
N GLU A 56 8.90 21.14 1.97
CA GLU A 56 9.62 20.89 3.21
C GLU A 56 9.74 22.25 3.90
N GLU A 57 9.03 22.42 5.01
CA GLU A 57 9.00 23.61 5.85
C GLU A 57 10.40 23.86 6.46
N GLU A 58 11.35 24.37 5.66
CA GLU A 58 12.60 24.94 6.14
C GLU A 58 12.28 26.29 6.77
N LYS A 59 12.04 26.24 8.08
CA LYS A 59 11.97 27.40 8.96
C LYS A 59 13.30 28.15 8.96
N VAL A 60 13.52 29.00 7.96
CA VAL A 60 14.47 30.11 7.99
C VAL A 60 13.70 31.42 7.98
N ILE A 61 13.50 31.91 9.20
CA ILE A 61 13.21 33.29 9.57
C ILE A 61 14.07 34.31 8.80
N ASP A 62 13.45 35.14 7.96
CA ASP A 62 13.66 36.60 7.95
C ASP A 62 12.39 37.30 7.38
N PRO A 63 11.92 38.42 7.95
CA PRO A 63 10.53 38.83 7.85
C PRO A 63 10.37 40.02 6.89
N GLU A 64 10.26 39.78 5.58
CA GLU A 64 9.70 40.81 4.70
C GLU A 64 9.11 40.20 3.43
N GLU A 65 7.86 40.58 3.18
CA GLU A 65 7.10 40.44 1.93
C GLU A 65 6.65 39.04 1.46
N SER A 66 5.34 38.83 1.66
CA SER A 66 4.37 38.59 0.59
C SER A 66 3.80 37.16 0.49
N ILE A 67 2.55 37.04 0.97
CA ILE A 67 1.40 36.35 0.33
C ILE A 67 1.62 34.85 0.02
N SER A 68 1.14 33.93 0.87
CA SER A 68 -0.22 33.39 1.03
C SER A 68 -0.38 31.99 0.41
N GLU A 69 -0.96 31.11 1.24
CA GLU A 69 -1.86 29.99 0.91
C GLU A 69 -1.26 28.85 0.07
N GLU A 70 -0.94 27.71 0.70
CA GLU A 70 -1.86 26.59 0.98
C GLU A 70 -2.29 25.78 -0.26
N LYS A 71 -1.95 24.48 -0.17
CA LYS A 71 -2.82 23.32 -0.41
C LYS A 71 -3.16 22.96 -1.87
N ASP A 72 -2.74 21.77 -2.27
CA ASP A 72 -3.47 20.50 -2.07
C ASP A 72 -4.87 20.57 -2.70
N SER A 73 -5.16 19.65 -3.62
CA SER A 73 -6.13 18.60 -3.32
C SER A 73 -6.63 17.86 -4.56
N SER A 74 -6.69 16.52 -4.43
CA SER A 74 -7.79 15.57 -4.76
C SER A 74 -8.07 14.97 -6.16
N GLU A 75 -8.19 13.65 -6.26
CA GLU A 75 -9.51 12.99 -6.40
C GLU A 75 -10.58 13.64 -7.30
N ILE A 76 -11.30 12.95 -8.20
CA ILE A 76 -11.64 11.52 -8.46
C ILE A 76 -12.47 11.49 -9.77
N SER A 77 -12.64 10.32 -10.43
CA SER A 77 -13.85 9.84 -11.16
C SER A 77 -13.52 9.10 -12.48
N ASP A 78 -14.22 8.08 -12.98
CA ASP A 78 -15.49 7.44 -12.62
C ASP A 78 -15.62 6.12 -13.40
N GLU A 79 -16.38 5.19 -12.82
CA GLU A 79 -17.52 4.45 -13.41
C GLU A 79 -17.58 4.24 -14.96
N LYS A 80 -17.94 3.07 -15.54
CA LYS A 80 -19.02 2.13 -15.22
C LYS A 80 -19.01 0.91 -16.18
N GLU A 81 -19.55 -0.20 -15.68
CA GLU A 81 -19.95 -1.49 -16.29
C GLU A 81 -20.85 -1.38 -17.57
N PRO A 82 -21.13 -2.46 -18.35
CA PRO A 82 -22.06 -3.54 -17.91
C PRO A 82 -21.73 -4.99 -18.36
N GLU A 83 -22.18 -5.97 -17.54
CA GLU A 83 -22.89 -7.26 -17.80
C GLU A 83 -22.57 -8.11 -19.06
N ALA A 84 -22.60 -9.45 -19.10
CA ALA A 84 -22.87 -10.54 -18.17
C ALA A 84 -22.63 -11.90 -18.87
N LYS A 85 -22.35 -12.95 -18.07
CA LYS A 85 -23.07 -14.24 -18.01
C LYS A 85 -22.28 -15.55 -18.23
N SER A 86 -22.58 -16.48 -17.31
CA SER A 86 -22.41 -17.95 -17.28
C SER A 86 -21.09 -18.46 -16.68
N GLU A 87 -20.97 -18.80 -15.39
CA GLU A 87 -21.75 -19.70 -14.50
C GLU A 87 -21.37 -21.18 -14.65
N GLU A 88 -20.60 -21.70 -13.69
CA GLU A 88 -20.74 -23.01 -13.02
C GLU A 88 -19.73 -23.02 -11.84
N GLU A 89 -20.17 -22.72 -10.61
CA GLU A 89 -20.49 -23.73 -9.58
C GLU A 89 -19.25 -24.58 -9.21
N SER A 90 -18.61 -24.38 -8.06
CA SER A 90 -19.02 -25.11 -6.85
C SER A 90 -18.28 -24.58 -5.60
N LEU A 91 -19.05 -24.15 -4.60
CA LEU A 91 -18.73 -24.35 -3.18
C LEU A 91 -18.70 -25.86 -2.87
N PRO A 92 -17.92 -26.34 -1.89
CA PRO A 92 -18.39 -26.38 -0.48
C PRO A 92 -17.30 -25.93 0.51
N LYS A 93 -17.64 -25.11 1.51
CA LYS A 93 -18.07 -25.50 2.87
C LYS A 93 -16.98 -26.21 3.70
N ASP A 94 -16.54 -25.48 4.71
CA ASP A 94 -15.94 -25.91 5.98
C ASP A 94 -16.52 -27.24 6.51
N PRO A 95 -15.71 -28.07 7.19
CA PRO A 95 -15.82 -28.07 8.65
C PRO A 95 -14.47 -28.20 9.39
N GLU A 96 -14.28 -27.31 10.36
CA GLU A 96 -14.11 -27.57 11.80
C GLU A 96 -12.92 -28.46 12.26
N GLU A 97 -12.09 -27.80 13.10
CA GLU A 97 -11.30 -28.30 14.24
C GLU A 97 -10.11 -29.26 14.00
N GLU A 98 -8.89 -28.75 14.29
CA GLU A 98 -8.07 -29.39 15.34
C GLU A 98 -7.22 -28.34 16.07
N GLU A 99 -7.33 -28.37 17.40
CA GLU A 99 -6.67 -27.50 18.35
C GLU A 99 -5.17 -27.79 18.50
N VAL A 100 -4.36 -26.75 18.73
CA VAL A 100 -3.19 -26.85 19.61
C VAL A 100 -3.07 -25.58 20.48
N ASP A 101 -3.59 -25.72 21.69
CA ASP A 101 -3.09 -25.28 22.99
C ASP A 101 -1.89 -24.29 23.05
N GLY A 102 -2.12 -23.18 23.77
CA GLY A 102 -1.15 -22.65 24.73
C GLY A 102 -0.27 -21.45 24.31
N ASN A 103 -0.75 -20.23 24.54
CA ASN A 103 -0.28 -19.42 25.69
C ASN A 103 -1.06 -18.10 25.79
N GLU A 104 -1.45 -17.79 27.02
CA GLU A 104 -2.23 -16.64 27.44
C GLU A 104 -1.37 -15.36 27.41
N ASN A 105 -1.71 -14.42 26.53
CA ASN A 105 -1.61 -13.01 26.85
C ASN A 105 -2.68 -12.25 26.05
N GLN A 106 -3.75 -11.85 26.72
CA GLN A 106 -4.85 -11.09 26.12
C GLN A 106 -4.41 -9.64 25.90
N THR A 107 -3.87 -9.37 24.72
CA THR A 107 -3.83 -8.06 24.05
C THR A 107 -3.70 -8.35 22.56
N ALA A 108 -4.72 -7.98 21.79
CA ALA A 108 -4.89 -8.21 20.34
C ALA A 108 -4.90 -9.70 19.89
N ASN A 109 -6.07 -10.17 19.43
CA ASN A 109 -6.25 -11.48 18.82
C ASN A 109 -5.60 -11.54 17.42
N VAL A 110 -4.26 -11.54 17.40
CA VAL A 110 -3.48 -11.71 16.16
C VAL A 110 -3.16 -13.19 15.98
N ASN A 111 -3.60 -13.77 14.88
CA ASN A 111 -3.34 -15.16 14.50
C ASN A 111 -2.33 -15.20 13.36
N LEU A 112 -1.33 -16.08 13.39
CA LEU A 112 -0.31 -16.14 12.34
C LEU A 112 0.02 -17.58 11.95
N THR A 113 0.23 -17.79 10.67
CA THR A 113 0.65 -19.05 10.07
C THR A 113 1.97 -18.87 9.33
N VAL A 114 2.78 -19.93 9.28
CA VAL A 114 4.03 -19.98 8.52
C VAL A 114 3.88 -21.04 7.44
N ASP A 115 4.20 -20.68 6.20
CA ASP A 115 4.21 -21.62 5.08
C ASP A 115 5.44 -22.52 5.17
N SER A 116 5.26 -23.82 4.94
CA SER A 116 6.35 -24.81 4.95
C SER A 116 7.18 -24.82 3.67
N LEU A 117 6.73 -24.13 2.62
CA LEU A 117 7.38 -24.08 1.32
C LEU A 117 8.05 -22.71 1.11
N THR A 118 9.37 -22.71 0.95
CA THR A 118 10.14 -21.50 0.65
C THR A 118 9.79 -20.98 -0.75
N GLN A 119 9.21 -19.79 -0.83
CA GLN A 119 8.97 -19.14 -2.11
C GLN A 119 10.28 -18.56 -2.70
N PRO A 120 10.42 -18.50 -4.04
CA PRO A 120 11.55 -17.79 -4.66
C PRO A 120 11.58 -16.35 -4.14
N GLN A 121 12.78 -15.85 -3.79
CA GLN A 121 13.03 -14.52 -3.17
C GLN A 121 12.75 -14.40 -1.67
N CYS A 122 12.04 -15.34 -1.03
CA CYS A 122 11.74 -15.30 0.41
C CYS A 122 12.40 -16.46 1.16
N VAL A 123 12.89 -16.21 2.37
CA VAL A 123 13.35 -17.27 3.29
C VAL A 123 12.15 -17.91 3.96
N ILE A 124 11.15 -17.10 4.33
CA ILE A 124 9.96 -17.52 5.08
C ILE A 124 8.79 -16.70 4.59
N SER A 125 7.63 -17.32 4.42
CA SER A 125 6.37 -16.63 4.15
C SER A 125 5.26 -17.19 5.01
N GLY A 126 4.14 -16.48 5.09
CA GLY A 126 2.96 -16.94 5.76
C GLY A 126 1.81 -15.96 5.67
N LYS A 127 0.76 -16.22 6.44
CA LYS A 127 -0.38 -15.29 6.59
C LYS A 127 -0.53 -14.88 8.04
N VAL A 128 -1.07 -13.68 8.24
CA VAL A 128 -1.46 -13.16 9.55
C VAL A 128 -2.88 -12.62 9.44
N THR A 129 -3.68 -12.85 10.48
CA THR A 129 -4.97 -12.22 10.69
C THR A 129 -4.85 -11.36 11.94
N PHE A 130 -5.06 -10.06 11.78
CA PHE A 130 -4.95 -9.10 12.89
C PHE A 130 -6.22 -9.08 13.75
N SER A 131 -6.20 -8.33 14.85
CA SER A 131 -7.31 -8.34 15.81
C SER A 131 -8.62 -7.77 15.27
N ASP A 132 -8.56 -6.99 14.20
CA ASP A 132 -9.72 -6.48 13.44
C ASP A 132 -10.31 -7.52 12.46
N GLY A 133 -9.73 -8.71 12.39
CA GLY A 133 -10.15 -9.79 11.51
C GLY A 133 -9.61 -9.66 10.08
N LYS A 134 -8.81 -8.63 9.78
CA LYS A 134 -8.24 -8.43 8.45
C LYS A 134 -6.98 -9.26 8.26
N GLY A 135 -6.86 -9.83 7.07
CA GLY A 135 -5.75 -10.69 6.67
C GLY A 135 -4.63 -9.93 5.98
N SER A 136 -3.40 -10.40 6.16
CA SER A 136 -2.25 -9.97 5.39
C SER A 136 -1.30 -11.15 5.17
N ALA A 137 -0.76 -11.29 3.96
CA ALA A 137 0.38 -12.13 3.74
C ALA A 137 1.63 -11.43 4.30
N TRP A 138 2.53 -12.19 4.91
CA TRP A 138 3.82 -11.69 5.37
C TRP A 138 4.94 -12.55 4.83
N TYR A 139 6.12 -11.95 4.69
CA TYR A 139 7.30 -12.67 4.23
C TYR A 139 8.58 -12.06 4.81
N ILE A 140 9.63 -12.86 4.86
CA ILE A 140 10.98 -12.43 5.19
C ILE A 140 11.84 -12.69 3.97
N ASP A 141 12.44 -11.63 3.43
CA ASP A 141 13.36 -11.74 2.30
C ASP A 141 14.73 -12.30 2.71
N GLN A 142 15.60 -12.54 1.74
CA GLN A 142 16.96 -13.05 1.99
C GLN A 142 17.84 -12.08 2.81
N LEU A 143 17.43 -10.81 2.92
CA LEU A 143 18.11 -9.81 3.72
C LEU A 143 17.58 -9.79 5.17
N GLY A 144 16.63 -10.67 5.50
CA GLY A 144 16.00 -10.72 6.82
C GLY A 144 14.99 -9.60 7.06
N ARG A 145 14.52 -8.92 6.01
CA ARG A 145 13.52 -7.86 6.12
C ARG A 145 12.11 -8.45 6.06
N LEU A 146 11.29 -8.05 7.03
CA LEU A 146 9.87 -8.38 7.08
C LEU A 146 9.08 -7.49 6.12
N GLY A 147 8.37 -8.12 5.20
CA GLY A 147 7.36 -7.49 4.35
C GLY A 147 5.95 -7.92 4.77
N LEU A 148 5.01 -6.99 4.66
CA LEU A 148 3.57 -7.23 4.82
C LEU A 148 2.86 -6.85 3.53
N ASN A 149 1.95 -7.72 3.09
CA ASN A 149 1.11 -7.54 1.93
C ASN A 149 -0.36 -7.75 2.35
N PRO A 150 -1.11 -6.67 2.60
CA PRO A 150 -2.49 -6.79 3.06
C PRO A 150 -3.42 -7.32 1.98
N ASP A 151 -4.45 -8.08 2.40
CA ASP A 151 -5.47 -8.58 1.46
C ASP A 151 -6.36 -7.44 0.92
N GLU A 152 -6.48 -6.35 1.68
CA GLU A 152 -7.16 -5.11 1.29
C GLU A 152 -6.13 -4.03 0.91
N GLU A 153 -6.26 -3.45 -0.28
CA GLU A 153 -5.38 -2.36 -0.71
C GLU A 153 -5.51 -1.15 0.22
N GLY A 154 -4.37 -0.62 0.69
CA GLY A 154 -4.33 0.52 1.61
C GLY A 154 -4.64 0.18 3.08
N TYR A 155 -4.85 -1.10 3.41
CA TYR A 155 -4.97 -1.51 4.80
C TYR A 155 -3.62 -1.42 5.53
N ASN A 156 -3.61 -0.67 6.62
CA ASN A 156 -2.47 -0.55 7.51
C ASN A 156 -2.87 -1.05 8.91
N PRO A 157 -2.29 -2.18 9.38
CA PRO A 157 -2.61 -2.73 10.70
C PRO A 157 -2.32 -1.73 11.82
N THR A 158 -3.02 -1.86 12.95
CA THR A 158 -2.79 -0.96 14.09
C THR A 158 -1.39 -1.15 14.68
N GLN A 159 -0.86 -0.12 15.34
CA GLN A 159 0.47 -0.21 15.94
C GLN A 159 0.56 -1.30 17.03
N ASP A 160 -0.53 -1.52 17.77
CA ASP A 160 -0.62 -2.58 18.79
C ASP A 160 -0.56 -3.97 18.13
N ASP A 161 -1.36 -4.17 17.08
CA ASP A 161 -1.37 -5.39 16.28
C ASP A 161 0.00 -5.70 15.67
N LEU A 162 0.70 -4.70 15.13
CA LEU A 162 2.04 -4.86 14.58
C LEU A 162 3.06 -5.27 15.63
N ALA A 163 3.02 -4.67 16.83
CA ALA A 163 3.92 -5.02 17.91
C ALA A 163 3.70 -6.47 18.38
N VAL A 164 2.43 -6.88 18.53
CA VAL A 164 2.06 -8.25 18.90
C VAL A 164 2.45 -9.24 17.81
N PHE A 165 2.19 -8.90 16.54
CA PHE A 165 2.57 -9.71 15.38
C PHE A 165 4.08 -9.95 15.33
N GLN A 166 4.90 -8.89 15.44
CA GLN A 166 6.36 -9.01 15.38
C GLN A 166 6.92 -9.89 16.52
N SER A 167 6.38 -9.74 17.74
CA SER A 167 6.77 -10.59 18.88
C SER A 167 6.43 -12.05 18.61
N LYS A 168 5.17 -12.34 18.21
CA LYS A 168 4.72 -13.71 17.93
C LYS A 168 5.49 -14.33 16.77
N LEU A 169 5.75 -13.56 15.71
CA LEU A 169 6.53 -14.02 14.57
C LEU A 169 7.92 -14.44 15.01
N ARG A 170 8.65 -13.59 15.76
CA ARG A 170 9.98 -13.92 16.28
C ARG A 170 9.98 -15.20 17.11
N ASP A 171 8.98 -15.39 17.97
CA ASP A 171 8.86 -16.61 18.78
C ASP A 171 8.66 -17.84 17.91
N VAL A 172 7.79 -17.77 16.90
CA VAL A 172 7.55 -18.87 15.96
C VAL A 172 8.81 -19.18 15.14
N LEU A 173 9.54 -18.17 14.67
CA LEU A 173 10.79 -18.37 13.94
C LEU A 173 11.87 -19.01 14.80
N SER A 174 12.00 -18.56 16.04
CA SER A 174 12.97 -19.12 16.99
C SER A 174 12.69 -20.60 17.28
N LYS A 175 11.40 -20.99 17.33
CA LYS A 175 10.98 -22.39 17.48
C LYS A 175 11.29 -23.23 16.24
N GLN A 176 11.24 -22.63 15.05
CA GLN A 176 11.62 -23.29 13.80
C GLN A 176 13.14 -23.31 13.55
N GLY A 177 13.93 -22.66 14.41
CA GLY A 177 15.40 -22.67 14.34
C GLY A 177 15.97 -21.71 13.29
N LEU A 178 15.23 -20.65 12.96
CA LEU A 178 15.62 -19.57 12.04
C LEU A 178 16.01 -18.29 12.79
#